data_AF-A0A963DKU2-F1
#
_entry.id   AF-A0A963DKU2-F1
#
_cell.length_a   1.000
_cell.length_b   1.000
_cell.length_c   1.000
_cell.angle_alpha   90.00
_cell.angle_beta   90.00
_cell.angle_gamma   90.00
#
_symmetry.space_group_name_H-M   'P 1'
#
loop_
_entity.id
_entity.type
_entity.pdbx_description
1 polymer ?
#
loop_
_entity_poly.entity_id
_entity_poly.type
_entity_poly.pdbx_seq_one_letter_code
_entity_poly.pdbx_strand_id
1 'polypeptide(L)'
;MNEFRRLAAKMDQHMQQLAAEGVTDAPVILHRMMGYAPDLHRIWTGTTDDQLLALSHEFPGFYRYARIVEEAFEAERQKAARPYDGLAPLSEPYKQRAAELLTTAATLERGYQALLGSGHRQGVQPQVREMDQLHQQWLSDLERFKRALRAQGAEPRALEYVNEAFGHLAERIKQLAG
;
A
#
# COMPACT_ATOMS: atom_id res chain seq x y z
N MET A 1 21.24 5.37 -3.49
CA MET A 1 20.96 4.98 -4.89
C MET A 1 20.61 3.49 -5.03
N ASN A 2 21.45 2.55 -4.56
CA ASN A 2 21.16 1.11 -4.65
C ASN A 2 19.83 0.67 -4.00
N GLU A 3 19.43 1.29 -2.89
CA GLU A 3 18.15 0.96 -2.25
C GLU A 3 16.95 1.39 -3.11
N PHE A 4 16.89 2.64 -3.57
CA PHE A 4 15.80 3.14 -4.42
C PHE A 4 15.72 2.38 -5.74
N ARG A 5 16.87 2.04 -6.33
CA ARG A 5 16.94 1.17 -7.51
C ARG A 5 16.31 -0.20 -7.25
N ARG A 6 16.58 -0.81 -6.10
CA ARG A 6 15.95 -2.08 -5.69
C ARG A 6 14.44 -1.95 -5.49
N LEU A 7 13.95 -0.84 -4.92
CA LEU A 7 12.52 -0.60 -4.75
C LEU A 7 11.82 -0.41 -6.10
N ALA A 8 12.38 0.43 -6.98
CA ALA A 8 11.89 0.64 -8.35
C ALA A 8 11.85 -0.66 -9.14
N ALA A 9 12.92 -1.45 -9.11
CA ALA A 9 12.99 -2.75 -9.79
C ALA A 9 11.89 -3.73 -9.33
N LYS A 10 11.56 -3.77 -8.04
CA LYS A 10 10.48 -4.63 -7.52
C LYS A 10 9.11 -4.21 -8.04
N MET A 11 8.82 -2.91 -8.03
CA MET A 11 7.57 -2.37 -8.59
C MET A 11 7.48 -2.64 -10.08
N ASP A 12 8.58 -2.46 -10.81
CA ASP A 12 8.68 -2.73 -12.23
C ASP A 12 8.38 -4.19 -12.55
N GLN A 13 9.02 -5.12 -11.84
CA GLN A 13 8.77 -6.56 -12.00
C GLN A 13 7.30 -6.91 -11.77
N HIS A 14 6.66 -6.36 -10.75
CA HIS A 14 5.25 -6.64 -10.49
C HIS A 14 4.33 -6.03 -11.57
N MET A 15 4.65 -4.83 -12.06
CA MET A 15 3.95 -4.23 -13.20
C MET A 15 4.08 -5.05 -14.48
N GLN A 16 5.23 -5.67 -14.72
CA GLN A 16 5.42 -6.59 -15.84
C GLN A 16 4.59 -7.87 -15.67
N GLN A 17 4.47 -8.41 -14.45
CA GLN A 17 3.60 -9.56 -14.17
C GLN A 17 2.12 -9.23 -14.44
N LEU A 18 1.64 -8.09 -13.92
CA LEU A 18 0.29 -7.62 -14.19
C LEU A 18 0.03 -7.44 -15.69
N ALA A 19 0.99 -6.91 -16.43
CA ALA A 19 0.87 -6.80 -17.89
C ALA A 19 0.81 -8.17 -18.58
N ALA A 20 1.58 -9.16 -18.12
CA ALA A 20 1.53 -10.53 -18.63
C ALA A 20 0.19 -11.24 -18.33
N GLU A 21 -0.49 -10.85 -17.24
CA GLU A 21 -1.86 -11.26 -16.89
C GLU A 21 -2.94 -10.50 -17.68
N GLY A 22 -2.55 -9.57 -18.56
CA GLY A 22 -3.47 -8.73 -19.33
C GLY A 22 -4.10 -7.58 -18.53
N VAL A 23 -3.58 -7.28 -17.33
CA VAL A 23 -4.06 -6.19 -16.50
C VAL A 23 -3.47 -4.87 -16.99
N THR A 24 -4.28 -4.09 -17.71
CA THR A 24 -3.87 -2.79 -18.28
C THR A 24 -4.64 -1.59 -17.73
N ASP A 25 -5.79 -1.81 -17.10
CA ASP A 25 -6.66 -0.76 -16.57
C ASP A 25 -6.04 -0.07 -15.33
N ALA A 26 -6.02 1.27 -15.34
CA ALA A 26 -5.33 2.05 -14.31
C ALA A 26 -5.94 1.89 -12.89
N PRO A 27 -7.27 1.98 -12.70
CA PRO A 27 -7.91 1.64 -11.42
C PRO A 27 -7.57 0.25 -10.90
N VAL A 28 -7.58 -0.77 -11.77
CA VAL A 28 -7.22 -2.15 -11.37
C VAL A 28 -5.75 -2.25 -10.99
N ILE A 29 -4.85 -1.61 -11.75
CA ILE A 29 -3.41 -1.54 -11.43
C ILE A 29 -3.21 -0.86 -10.07
N LEU A 30 -3.84 0.29 -9.83
CA LEU A 30 -3.72 1.02 -8.55
C LEU A 30 -4.13 0.12 -7.38
N HIS A 31 -5.22 -0.63 -7.52
CA HIS A 31 -5.67 -1.56 -6.50
C HIS A 31 -4.68 -2.73 -6.28
N ARG A 32 -4.14 -3.33 -7.35
CA ARG A 32 -3.20 -4.46 -7.30
C ARG A 32 -1.81 -4.06 -6.77
N MET A 33 -1.38 -2.84 -7.06
CA MET A 33 -0.08 -2.28 -6.68
C MET A 33 -0.09 -1.57 -5.32
N MET A 34 -1.23 -1.53 -4.62
CA MET A 34 -1.39 -0.74 -3.40
C MET A 34 -0.38 -1.10 -2.29
N GLY A 35 -0.01 -2.37 -2.19
CA GLY A 35 1.07 -2.84 -1.31
C GLY A 35 2.46 -2.26 -1.63
N TYR A 36 2.65 -1.56 -2.75
CA TYR A 36 3.89 -0.86 -3.11
C TYR A 36 3.83 0.65 -2.87
N ALA A 37 2.69 1.21 -2.45
CA ALA A 37 2.55 2.65 -2.21
C ALA A 37 3.56 3.21 -1.18
N PRO A 38 3.88 2.53 -0.06
CA PRO A 38 4.91 3.03 0.86
C PRO A 38 6.31 3.08 0.23
N ASP A 39 6.66 2.12 -0.62
CA ASP A 39 7.96 2.09 -1.31
C ASP A 39 8.03 3.23 -2.34
N LEU A 40 6.93 3.49 -3.05
CA LEU A 40 6.81 4.64 -3.96
C LEU A 40 6.97 5.96 -3.22
N HIS A 41 6.28 6.13 -2.08
CA HIS A 41 6.42 7.32 -1.23
C HIS A 41 7.86 7.53 -0.75
N ARG A 42 8.55 6.43 -0.38
CA ARG A 42 9.95 6.48 0.04
C ARG A 42 10.90 6.88 -1.09
N ILE A 43 10.61 6.49 -2.34
CA ILE A 43 11.35 6.99 -3.50
C ILE A 43 11.08 8.48 -3.68
N TRP A 44 9.82 8.91 -3.79
CA TRP A 44 9.46 10.31 -4.02
C TRP A 44 10.01 11.29 -2.99
N THR A 45 10.06 10.89 -1.71
CA THR A 45 10.59 11.74 -0.63
C THR A 45 12.09 11.60 -0.42
N GLY A 46 12.72 10.54 -0.95
CA GLY A 46 14.11 10.18 -0.70
C GLY A 46 15.06 10.43 -1.88
N THR A 47 14.56 10.75 -3.07
CA THR A 47 15.35 11.00 -4.28
C THR A 47 15.31 12.45 -4.72
N THR A 48 16.35 12.89 -5.44
CA THR A 48 16.30 14.14 -6.23
C THR A 48 15.57 13.92 -7.55
N ASP A 49 15.19 15.00 -8.23
CA ASP A 49 14.54 14.94 -9.56
C ASP A 49 15.40 14.18 -10.59
N ASP A 50 16.70 14.44 -10.65
CA ASP A 50 17.63 13.73 -11.55
C ASP A 50 17.67 12.22 -11.25
N GLN A 51 17.63 11.84 -9.97
CA GLN A 51 17.61 10.45 -9.57
C GLN A 51 16.28 9.79 -9.91
N LEU A 52 15.16 10.48 -9.70
CA LEU A 52 13.83 9.99 -10.05
C LEU A 52 13.68 9.82 -11.57
N LEU A 53 14.23 10.75 -12.35
CA LEU A 53 14.28 10.69 -13.81
C LEU A 53 15.11 9.48 -14.27
N ALA A 54 16.30 9.28 -13.69
CA ALA A 54 17.14 8.12 -13.99
C ALA A 54 16.42 6.79 -13.69
N LEU A 55 15.76 6.68 -12.53
CA LEU A 55 14.96 5.50 -12.16
C LEU A 55 13.78 5.28 -13.11
N SER A 56 13.13 6.35 -13.55
CA SER A 56 11.99 6.28 -14.47
C SER A 56 12.39 5.77 -15.86
N HIS A 57 13.58 6.14 -16.33
CA HIS A 57 14.15 5.61 -17.56
C HIS A 57 14.60 4.16 -17.43
N GLU A 58 15.20 3.80 -16.29
CA GLU A 58 15.70 2.45 -16.05
C GLU A 58 14.57 1.43 -15.85
N PHE A 59 13.46 1.84 -15.22
CA PHE A 59 12.33 0.97 -14.84
C PHE A 59 10.99 1.52 -15.38
N PRO A 60 10.63 1.21 -16.65
CA PRO A 60 9.43 1.78 -17.29
C PRO A 60 8.09 1.39 -16.63
N GLY A 61 8.00 0.18 -16.07
CA GLY A 61 6.84 -0.29 -15.31
C GLY A 61 6.68 0.46 -13.99
N PHE A 62 7.79 0.72 -13.28
CA PHE A 62 7.79 1.62 -12.12
C PHE A 62 7.31 3.03 -12.51
N TYR A 63 7.85 3.60 -13.59
CA TYR A 63 7.42 4.91 -14.08
C TYR A 63 5.91 4.94 -14.39
N ARG A 64 5.41 3.90 -15.07
CA ARG A 64 3.97 3.77 -15.36
C ARG A 64 3.14 3.75 -14.08
N TYR A 65 3.56 3.00 -13.07
CA TYR A 65 2.84 2.96 -11.79
C TYR A 65 2.87 4.32 -11.09
N ALA A 66 4.03 4.98 -11.01
CA ALA A 66 4.17 6.31 -10.42
C ALA A 66 3.23 7.31 -11.11
N ARG A 67 3.13 7.27 -12.44
CA ARG A 67 2.23 8.14 -13.21
C ARG A 67 0.75 7.85 -12.93
N ILE A 68 0.35 6.59 -12.80
CA ILE A 68 -1.03 6.22 -12.44
C ILE A 68 -1.40 6.80 -11.06
N VAL A 69 -0.49 6.70 -10.08
CA VAL A 69 -0.73 7.24 -8.74
C VAL A 69 -0.81 8.77 -8.76
N GLU A 70 0.07 9.43 -9.53
CA GLU A 70 0.05 10.88 -9.73
C GLU A 70 -1.24 11.36 -10.40
N GLU A 71 -1.66 10.71 -11.49
CA GLU A 71 -2.92 10.99 -12.18
C GLU A 71 -4.13 10.80 -11.24
N ALA A 72 -4.13 9.74 -10.43
CA ALA A 72 -5.19 9.51 -9.44
C ALA A 72 -5.21 10.59 -8.34
N PHE A 73 -4.03 11.04 -7.88
CA PHE A 73 -3.92 12.10 -6.90
C PHE A 73 -4.39 13.45 -7.45
N GLU A 74 -4.01 13.78 -8.69
CA GLU A 74 -4.44 15.03 -9.34
C GLU A 74 -5.94 15.00 -9.65
N ALA A 75 -6.49 13.86 -10.08
CA ALA A 75 -7.93 13.68 -10.23
C ALA A 75 -8.69 13.88 -8.92
N GLU A 76 -8.15 13.38 -7.80
CA GLU A 76 -8.72 13.59 -6.46
C GLU A 76 -8.65 15.06 -6.04
N ARG A 77 -7.54 15.74 -6.36
CA ARG A 77 -7.30 17.16 -6.06
C ARG A 77 -8.22 18.09 -6.85
N GLN A 78 -8.61 17.72 -8.06
CA GLN A 78 -9.50 18.50 -8.93
C GLN A 78 -10.98 18.39 -8.56
N LYS A 79 -11.36 17.49 -7.64
CA LYS A 79 -12.75 17.36 -7.20
C LYS A 79 -13.22 18.66 -6.53
N ALA A 80 -14.36 19.18 -7.00
CA ALA A 80 -14.98 20.38 -6.44
C ALA A 80 -15.39 20.21 -4.98
N ALA A 81 -15.74 18.98 -4.58
CA ALA A 81 -15.96 18.59 -3.20
C ALA A 81 -15.55 17.13 -3.03
N ARG A 82 -14.93 16.82 -1.90
CA ARG A 82 -14.50 15.48 -1.51
C ARG A 82 -15.34 14.98 -0.35
N PRO A 83 -15.57 13.66 -0.27
CA PRO A 83 -16.39 13.09 0.80
C PRO A 83 -15.80 13.27 2.21
N TYR A 84 -14.53 13.64 2.33
CA TYR A 84 -13.85 13.90 3.61
C TYR A 84 -13.53 15.39 3.83
N ASP A 85 -14.03 16.29 2.99
CA ASP A 85 -13.89 17.73 3.24
C ASP A 85 -14.63 18.12 4.53
N GLY A 86 -14.00 18.99 5.32
CA GLY A 86 -14.55 19.47 6.60
C GLY A 86 -14.30 18.54 7.80
N LEU A 87 -13.76 17.34 7.60
CA LEU A 87 -13.36 16.47 8.71
C LEU A 87 -12.14 17.04 9.44
N ALA A 88 -12.17 16.96 10.77
CA ALA A 88 -11.01 17.33 11.58
C ALA A 88 -9.79 16.45 11.24
N PRO A 89 -8.58 17.03 11.10
CA PRO A 89 -7.39 16.24 10.87
C PRO A 89 -7.11 15.34 12.07
N LEU A 90 -6.66 14.11 11.82
CA LEU A 90 -6.13 13.24 12.86
C LEU A 90 -4.95 13.91 13.56
N SER A 91 -4.84 13.76 14.89
CA SER A 91 -3.65 14.23 15.58
C SER A 91 -2.42 13.41 15.19
N GLU A 92 -1.24 14.00 15.36
CA GLU A 92 0.02 13.42 14.89
C GLU A 92 0.27 11.98 15.36
N PRO A 93 0.02 11.61 16.64
CA PRO A 93 0.18 10.23 17.09
C PRO A 93 -0.70 9.22 16.33
N TYR A 94 -1.92 9.61 15.95
CA TYR A 94 -2.82 8.74 15.18
C TYR A 94 -2.45 8.68 13.71
N LYS A 95 -1.92 9.77 13.14
CA LYS A 95 -1.34 9.75 11.78
C LYS A 95 -0.17 8.78 11.70
N GLN A 96 0.75 8.84 12.67
CA GLN A 96 1.89 7.93 12.76
C GLN A 96 1.43 6.48 12.88
N ARG A 97 0.49 6.20 13.80
CA ARG A 97 -0.05 4.85 13.97
C ARG A 97 -0.80 4.34 12.74
N ALA A 98 -1.53 5.20 12.03
CA ALA A 98 -2.16 4.84 10.77
C ALA A 98 -1.11 4.51 9.69
N ALA A 99 -0.04 5.31 9.58
CA ALA A 99 1.05 5.07 8.65
C ALA A 99 1.78 3.74 8.93
N GLU A 100 1.99 3.39 10.21
CA GLU A 100 2.55 2.10 10.62
C GLU A 100 1.64 0.93 10.21
N LEU A 101 0.33 1.06 10.43
CA LEU A 101 -0.65 0.05 10.00
C LEU A 101 -0.65 -0.13 8.48
N LEU A 102 -0.61 0.96 7.72
CA LEU A 102 -0.54 0.93 6.25
C LEU A 102 0.76 0.28 5.77
N THR A 103 1.89 0.59 6.41
CA THR A 103 3.20 0.02 6.09
C THR A 103 3.26 -1.48 6.39
N THR A 104 2.64 -1.90 7.49
CA THR A 104 2.55 -3.32 7.87
C THR A 104 1.62 -4.08 6.92
N ALA A 105 0.47 -3.50 6.57
CA ALA A 105 -0.45 -4.05 5.57
C ALA A 105 0.25 -4.26 4.22
N ALA A 106 0.99 -3.25 3.74
CA ALA A 106 1.78 -3.34 2.53
C ALA A 106 2.86 -4.44 2.59
N THR A 107 3.46 -4.64 3.76
CA THR A 107 4.42 -5.74 3.98
C THR A 107 3.75 -7.10 3.91
N LEU A 108 2.57 -7.26 4.51
CA LEU A 108 1.77 -8.47 4.44
C LEU A 108 1.35 -8.79 2.99
N GLU A 109 0.83 -7.81 2.27
CA GLU A 109 0.40 -8.00 0.87
C GLU A 109 1.56 -8.48 0.00
N ARG A 110 2.70 -7.78 0.03
CA ARG A 110 3.88 -8.17 -0.75
C ARG A 110 4.43 -9.53 -0.30
N GLY A 111 4.40 -9.81 1.00
CA GLY A 111 4.85 -11.07 1.56
C GLY A 111 4.04 -12.25 1.05
N TYR A 112 2.72 -12.19 1.19
CA TYR A 112 1.83 -13.23 0.66
C TYR A 112 1.89 -13.34 -0.88
N GLN A 113 1.98 -12.22 -1.61
CA GLN A 113 2.20 -12.24 -3.06
C GLN A 113 3.49 -12.96 -3.45
N ALA A 114 4.59 -12.72 -2.74
CA ALA A 114 5.86 -13.40 -2.99
C ALA A 114 5.77 -14.90 -2.69
N LEU A 115 5.06 -15.29 -1.63
CA LEU A 115 4.81 -16.69 -1.29
C LEU A 115 4.04 -17.40 -2.42
N LEU A 116 2.97 -16.79 -2.92
CA LEU A 116 2.18 -17.31 -4.06
C LEU A 116 3.04 -17.45 -5.33
N GLY A 117 3.84 -16.44 -5.68
CA GLY A 117 4.69 -16.46 -6.88
C GLY A 117 5.85 -17.45 -6.82
N SER A 118 6.29 -17.85 -5.61
CA SER A 118 7.41 -18.79 -5.43
C SER A 118 7.05 -20.27 -5.58
N GLY A 119 5.75 -20.58 -5.74
CA GLY A 119 5.25 -21.92 -6.03
C GLY A 119 5.62 -22.96 -4.97
N HIS A 120 4.97 -22.91 -3.79
CA HIS A 120 4.88 -24.00 -2.78
C HIS A 120 6.13 -24.91 -2.65
N ARG A 121 7.35 -24.36 -2.69
CA ARG A 121 8.57 -25.15 -2.44
C ARG A 121 8.62 -25.48 -0.95
N GLN A 122 8.88 -26.74 -0.62
CA GLN A 122 8.77 -27.36 0.71
C GLN A 122 9.70 -26.78 1.83
N GLY A 123 10.24 -25.56 1.68
CA GLY A 123 11.02 -24.83 2.70
C GLY A 123 10.33 -23.58 3.26
N VAL A 124 9.07 -23.32 2.86
CA VAL A 124 8.37 -22.04 3.08
C VAL A 124 7.58 -21.99 4.41
N GLN A 125 7.52 -23.08 5.18
CA GLN A 125 6.75 -23.15 6.44
C GLN A 125 7.12 -22.11 7.51
N PRO A 126 8.40 -21.80 7.78
CA PRO A 126 8.74 -20.78 8.79
C PRO A 126 8.29 -19.37 8.35
N GLN A 127 8.49 -19.04 7.07
CA GLN A 127 8.11 -17.74 6.51
C GLN A 127 6.59 -17.54 6.48
N VAL A 128 5.83 -18.60 6.22
CA VAL A 128 4.35 -18.57 6.30
C VAL A 128 3.91 -18.34 7.74
N ARG A 129 4.49 -19.05 8.72
CA ARG A 129 4.16 -18.83 10.13
C ARG A 129 4.48 -17.41 10.60
N GLU A 130 5.62 -16.86 10.19
CA GLU A 130 5.98 -15.47 10.49
C GLU A 130 4.98 -14.49 9.86
N MET A 131 4.54 -14.73 8.63
CA MET A 131 3.52 -13.91 7.96
C MET A 131 2.17 -13.99 8.66
N ASP A 132 1.74 -15.19 9.04
CA ASP A 132 0.48 -15.37 9.76
C ASP A 132 0.50 -14.72 11.14
N GLN A 133 1.63 -14.81 11.86
CA GLN A 133 1.82 -14.11 13.12
C GLN A 133 1.75 -12.59 12.92
N LEU A 134 2.41 -12.05 11.89
CA LEU A 134 2.34 -10.63 11.58
C LEU A 134 0.92 -10.21 11.19
N HIS A 135 0.19 -11.05 10.46
CA HIS A 135 -1.20 -10.79 10.07
C HIS A 135 -2.12 -10.72 11.30
N GLN A 136 -2.02 -11.68 12.23
CA GLN A 136 -2.79 -11.65 13.48
C GLN A 136 -2.44 -10.43 14.35
N GLN A 137 -1.15 -10.07 14.40
CA GLN A 137 -0.70 -8.88 15.11
C GLN A 137 -1.29 -7.61 14.48
N TRP A 138 -1.24 -7.50 13.15
CA TRP A 138 -1.80 -6.38 12.41
C TRP A 138 -3.31 -6.21 12.63
N LEU A 139 -4.09 -7.31 12.61
CA LEU A 139 -5.53 -7.28 12.92
C LEU A 139 -5.79 -6.76 14.34
N SER A 140 -4.99 -7.21 15.31
CA SER A 140 -5.09 -6.77 16.70
C SER A 140 -4.75 -5.27 16.84
N ASP A 141 -3.72 -4.81 16.13
CA ASP A 141 -3.32 -3.40 16.14
C ASP A 141 -4.33 -2.49 15.46
N LEU A 142 -4.94 -2.95 14.37
CA LEU A 142 -6.01 -2.26 13.68
C LEU A 142 -7.23 -2.07 14.59
N GLU A 143 -7.65 -3.13 15.30
CA GLU A 143 -8.77 -3.03 16.23
C GLU A 143 -8.46 -2.13 17.42
N ARG A 144 -7.22 -2.16 17.94
CA ARG A 144 -6.77 -1.22 18.97
C ARG A 144 -6.80 0.23 18.47
N PHE A 145 -6.36 0.48 17.24
CA PHE A 145 -6.39 1.80 16.62
C PHE A 145 -7.83 2.33 16.45
N LYS A 146 -8.74 1.51 15.90
CA LYS A 146 -10.16 1.89 15.75
C LYS A 146 -10.82 2.21 17.09
N ARG A 147 -10.54 1.43 18.14
CA ARG A 147 -11.04 1.69 19.49
C ARG A 147 -10.50 3.00 20.06
N ALA A 148 -9.22 3.29 19.86
CA ALA A 148 -8.60 4.51 20.34
C ALA A 148 -9.19 5.76 19.65
N LEU A 149 -9.41 5.71 18.33
CA LEU A 149 -10.10 6.79 17.61
C LEU A 149 -11.51 7.05 18.14
N ARG A 150 -12.28 5.99 18.39
CA ARG A 150 -13.63 6.10 19.00
C ARG A 150 -13.57 6.73 20.39
N ALA A 151 -12.62 6.29 21.23
CA ALA A 151 -12.47 6.80 22.58
C ALA A 151 -12.07 8.29 22.62
N GLN A 152 -11.38 8.78 21.58
CA GLN A 152 -11.03 10.18 21.43
C GLN A 152 -12.21 11.05 20.93
N GLY A 153 -13.35 10.44 20.61
CA GLY A 153 -14.49 11.16 20.07
C GLY A 153 -14.34 11.53 18.59
N ALA A 154 -13.59 10.74 17.81
CA ALA A 154 -13.53 10.92 16.36
C ALA A 154 -14.95 10.89 15.76
N GLU A 155 -15.22 11.79 14.83
CA GLU A 155 -16.53 11.91 14.19
C GLU A 155 -16.94 10.57 13.53
N PRO A 156 -18.24 10.19 13.58
CA PRO A 156 -18.72 8.95 12.98
C PRO A 156 -18.30 8.78 11.52
N ARG A 157 -18.37 9.86 10.74
CA ARG A 157 -17.97 9.88 9.33
C ARG A 157 -16.46 9.64 9.13
N ALA A 158 -15.61 10.16 10.02
CA ALA A 158 -14.17 9.87 9.97
C ALA A 158 -13.89 8.39 10.27
N LEU A 159 -14.63 7.79 11.21
CA LEU A 159 -14.53 6.37 11.52
C LEU A 159 -15.00 5.49 10.35
N GLU A 160 -16.04 5.90 9.62
CA GLU A 160 -16.50 5.21 8.41
C GLU A 160 -15.39 5.13 7.35
N TYR A 161 -14.71 6.24 7.05
CA TYR A 161 -13.58 6.23 6.11
C TYR A 161 -12.41 5.36 6.57
N VAL A 162 -12.06 5.44 7.85
CA VAL A 162 -11.02 4.57 8.42
C VAL A 162 -11.41 3.09 8.28
N ASN A 163 -12.68 2.75 8.54
CA ASN A 163 -13.15 1.38 8.41
C ASN A 163 -13.18 0.91 6.96
N GLU A 164 -13.60 1.76 6.03
CA GLU A 164 -13.62 1.45 4.60
C GLU A 164 -12.19 1.22 4.09
N ALA A 165 -11.28 2.18 4.32
CA ALA A 165 -9.90 2.10 3.87
C ALA A 165 -9.18 0.86 4.40
N PHE A 166 -9.18 0.64 5.72
CA PHE A 166 -8.55 -0.55 6.30
C PHE A 166 -9.32 -1.84 6.04
N GLY A 167 -10.63 -1.76 5.80
CA GLY A 167 -11.46 -2.92 5.43
C GLY A 167 -11.06 -3.50 4.08
N HIS A 168 -10.84 -2.64 3.08
CA HIS A 168 -10.32 -3.08 1.78
C HIS A 168 -8.94 -3.73 1.88
N LEU A 169 -8.05 -3.20 2.72
CA LEU A 169 -6.73 -3.80 2.97
C LEU A 169 -6.87 -5.17 3.63
N ALA A 170 -7.70 -5.28 4.68
CA ALA A 170 -7.89 -6.52 5.41
C ALA A 170 -8.46 -7.63 4.50
N GLU A 171 -9.44 -7.30 3.67
CA GLU A 171 -10.03 -8.27 2.73
C GLU A 171 -8.99 -8.72 1.68
N ARG A 172 -8.18 -7.81 1.16
CA ARG A 172 -7.12 -8.16 0.21
C ARG A 172 -6.03 -9.03 0.83
N ILE A 173 -5.55 -8.70 2.04
CA ILE A 173 -4.57 -9.52 2.76
C ILE A 173 -5.14 -10.91 3.03
N LYS A 174 -6.41 -11.00 3.44
CA LYS A 174 -7.10 -12.28 3.65
C LYS A 174 -7.16 -13.13 2.38
N GLN A 175 -7.52 -12.54 1.24
CA GLN A 175 -7.55 -13.25 -0.05
C GLN A 175 -6.16 -13.77 -0.47
N LEU A 176 -5.09 -13.04 -0.13
CA LEU A 176 -3.71 -13.45 -0.41
C LEU A 176 -3.21 -14.54 0.56
N ALA A 177 -3.69 -14.55 1.80
CA ALA A 177 -3.28 -15.52 2.82
C ALA A 177 -3.83 -16.94 2.57
N GLY A 178 -4.96 -17.06 1.85
CA GLY A 178 -5.63 -18.33 1.56
C GLY A 178 -6.75 -18.66 2.53
#